data_AF-A0A382APR2-F1
#
_entry.id   AF-A0A382APR2-F1
#
_cell.length_a   1.000
_cell.length_b   1.000
_cell.length_c   1.000
_cell.angle_alpha   90.00
_cell.angle_beta   90.00
_cell.angle_gamma   90.00
#
_symmetry.space_group_name_H-M   'P 1'
#
loop_
_entity.id
_entity.type
_entity.pdbx_description
1 polymer ?
#
loop_
_entity_poly.entity_id
_entity_poly.type
_entity_poly.pdbx_seq_one_letter_code
_entity_poly.pdbx_strand_id
1 'polypeptide(L)'
;MSGNDEDRKATGSGEQTLFEAIEASGLPDEETFVVHRGPKCLALLNAYPYASGHLLVVPRRAVAALAELTEDEHAALWSTVRDAVAAVEAAYSP
;
A
#
# COMPACT_ATOMS: atom_id res chain seq x y z
N MET A 1 -23.41 19.68 -21.03
CA MET A 1 -22.68 18.45 -21.41
C MET A 1 -21.94 17.99 -20.18
N SER A 2 -22.61 17.17 -19.37
CA SER A 2 -22.04 16.62 -18.12
C SER A 2 -21.10 15.49 -18.50
N GLY A 3 -19.82 15.61 -18.16
CA GLY A 3 -18.87 14.50 -18.25
C GLY A 3 -19.26 13.47 -17.20
N ASN A 4 -19.46 12.22 -17.64
CA ASN A 4 -19.85 11.12 -16.79
C ASN A 4 -18.58 10.59 -16.09
N ASP A 5 -18.46 10.83 -14.78
CA ASP A 5 -17.48 10.23 -13.87
C ASP A 5 -17.81 8.73 -13.65
N GLU A 6 -17.90 7.94 -14.73
CA GLU A 6 -18.25 6.52 -14.70
C GLU A 6 -17.12 5.59 -15.15
N ASP A 7 -15.86 5.97 -14.94
CA ASP A 7 -14.70 5.13 -15.25
C ASP A 7 -13.87 4.79 -14.00
N ARG A 8 -14.48 4.00 -13.10
CA ARG A 8 -13.76 2.90 -12.42
C ARG A 8 -14.75 1.93 -11.79
N LYS A 9 -15.44 1.15 -12.63
CA LYS A 9 -16.05 -0.09 -12.16
C LYS A 9 -14.93 -1.04 -11.72
N ALA A 10 -14.82 -1.28 -10.42
CA ALA A 10 -14.14 -2.47 -9.91
C ALA A 10 -14.98 -3.69 -10.34
N THR A 11 -14.63 -4.28 -11.46
CA THR A 11 -15.17 -5.55 -11.94
C THR A 11 -14.33 -6.69 -11.40
N GLY A 12 -14.95 -7.78 -10.94
CA GLY A 12 -14.29 -9.10 -10.91
C GLY A 12 -14.40 -9.88 -9.61
N SER A 13 -15.12 -10.99 -9.65
CA SER A 13 -15.07 -12.08 -8.68
C SER A 13 -13.68 -12.73 -8.62
N GLY A 14 -13.03 -12.82 -7.45
CA GLY A 14 -11.86 -13.67 -7.23
C GLY A 14 -10.56 -13.28 -7.94
N GLU A 15 -10.47 -12.05 -8.47
CA GLU A 15 -9.24 -11.50 -9.03
C GLU A 15 -8.40 -10.85 -7.93
N GLN A 16 -7.09 -11.11 -7.95
CA GLN A 16 -6.14 -10.53 -7.00
C GLN A 16 -6.21 -9.00 -7.07
N THR A 17 -6.12 -8.35 -5.91
CA THR A 17 -5.97 -6.91 -5.83
C THR A 17 -4.66 -6.46 -6.48
N LEU A 18 -4.58 -5.18 -6.85
CA LEU A 18 -3.35 -4.59 -7.39
C LEU A 18 -2.15 -4.83 -6.47
N PHE A 19 -2.33 -4.72 -5.15
CA PHE A 19 -1.23 -4.90 -4.19
C PHE A 19 -0.81 -6.37 -4.06
N GLU A 20 -1.74 -7.31 -4.15
CA GLU A 20 -1.43 -8.74 -4.23
C GLU A 20 -0.68 -9.06 -5.53
N ALA A 21 -1.06 -8.45 -6.65
CA ALA A 21 -0.36 -8.59 -7.93
C ALA A 21 1.06 -8.00 -7.89
N ILE A 22 1.24 -6.82 -7.30
CA ILE A 22 2.57 -6.22 -7.09
C ILE A 22 3.45 -7.16 -6.26
N GLU A 23 2.91 -7.67 -5.15
CA GLU A 23 3.62 -8.56 -4.26
C GLU A 23 4.03 -9.88 -4.94
N ALA A 24 3.15 -10.44 -5.77
CA ALA A 24 3.37 -11.69 -6.50
C ALA A 24 4.15 -11.54 -7.83
N SER A 25 4.39 -10.31 -8.29
CA SER A 25 4.96 -10.03 -9.62
C SER A 25 6.35 -10.61 -9.86
N GLY A 26 7.13 -10.85 -8.79
CA GLY A 26 8.54 -11.27 -8.89
C GLY A 26 9.48 -10.23 -9.51
N LEU A 27 8.98 -9.03 -9.79
CA LEU A 27 9.78 -7.91 -10.26
C LEU A 27 10.64 -7.34 -9.13
N PRO A 28 11.78 -6.70 -9.45
CA PRO A 28 12.60 -6.02 -8.46
C PRO A 28 11.83 -4.97 -7.65
N ASP A 29 12.25 -4.75 -6.41
CA ASP A 29 11.65 -3.76 -5.50
C ASP A 29 11.72 -2.32 -6.07
N GLU A 30 12.73 -2.02 -6.88
CA GLU A 30 12.91 -0.75 -7.61
C GLU A 30 11.83 -0.49 -8.66
N GLU A 31 11.31 -1.56 -9.30
CA GLU A 31 10.25 -1.48 -10.31
C GLU A 31 8.85 -1.53 -9.70
N THR A 32 8.71 -2.23 -8.57
CA THR A 32 7.44 -2.37 -7.83
C THR A 32 7.23 -1.26 -6.81
N PHE A 33 8.25 -0.42 -6.59
CA PHE A 33 8.31 0.62 -5.59
C PHE A 33 8.19 0.12 -4.14
N VAL A 34 8.36 -1.18 -3.90
CA VAL A 34 8.29 -1.77 -2.57
C VAL A 34 9.53 -1.39 -1.79
N VAL A 35 9.34 -0.82 -0.60
CA VAL A 35 10.44 -0.41 0.29
C VAL A 35 10.52 -1.27 1.56
N HIS A 36 9.44 -1.98 1.90
CA HIS A 36 9.42 -2.90 3.04
C HIS A 36 8.44 -4.05 2.83
N ARG A 37 8.89 -5.28 3.06
CA ARG A 37 8.07 -6.50 3.04
C ARG A 37 7.99 -7.11 4.44
N GLY A 38 6.91 -6.79 5.14
CA GLY A 38 6.62 -7.34 6.46
C GLY A 38 5.79 -8.64 6.38
N PRO A 39 5.58 -9.31 7.53
CA PRO A 39 4.77 -10.53 7.62
C PRO A 39 3.27 -10.28 7.41
N LYS A 40 2.79 -9.08 7.77
CA LYS A 40 1.36 -8.69 7.69
C LYS A 40 1.10 -7.44 6.86
N CYS A 41 2.14 -6.66 6.58
CA CYS A 41 2.04 -5.40 5.85
C CYS A 41 3.16 -5.26 4.82
N LEU A 42 2.85 -4.56 3.75
CA LEU A 42 3.76 -4.09 2.71
C LEU A 42 3.86 -2.57 2.82
N ALA A 43 5.04 -1.99 2.61
CA ALA A 43 5.17 -0.56 2.36
C ALA A 43 5.80 -0.32 0.99
N LEU A 44 5.23 0.62 0.23
CA LEU A 44 5.68 0.96 -1.11
C LEU A 44 5.52 2.46 -1.37
N LEU A 45 6.37 3.03 -2.23
CA LEU A 45 6.21 4.41 -2.67
C LEU A 45 4.95 4.53 -3.53
N ASN A 46 4.27 5.66 -3.39
CA ASN A 46 3.13 5.95 -4.25
C ASN A 46 3.63 6.36 -5.64
N ALA A 47 3.16 5.67 -6.69
CA ALA A 47 3.51 5.99 -8.09
C ALA A 47 3.08 7.41 -8.50
N TYR A 48 2.09 7.98 -7.80
CA TYR A 48 1.63 9.35 -7.97
C TYR A 48 1.78 10.14 -6.66
N PRO A 49 3.01 10.51 -6.26
CA PRO A 49 3.28 11.10 -4.96
C PRO A 49 2.92 12.59 -4.93
N TYR A 50 2.35 13.06 -3.82
CA TYR A 50 2.13 14.49 -3.57
C TYR A 50 3.42 15.21 -3.13
N ALA A 51 4.30 14.49 -2.43
CA ALA A 51 5.57 14.98 -1.92
C ALA A 51 6.61 13.84 -1.94
N SER A 52 7.89 14.19 -1.91
CA SER A 52 8.97 13.21 -1.76
C SER A 52 8.79 12.41 -0.47
N GLY A 53 8.95 11.09 -0.56
CA GLY A 53 8.70 10.17 0.56
C GLY A 53 7.23 9.78 0.75
N HIS A 54 6.29 10.20 -0.10
CA HIS A 54 4.91 9.71 -0.04
C HIS A 54 4.87 8.20 -0.31
N LEU A 55 4.48 7.44 0.71
CA LEU A 55 4.37 5.99 0.66
C LEU A 55 3.00 5.52 1.14
N LEU A 56 2.68 4.28 0.80
CA LEU A 56 1.51 3.55 1.25
C LEU A 56 1.96 2.41 2.15
N VAL A 57 1.25 2.19 3.25
CA VAL A 57 1.35 0.97 4.05
C VAL A 57 0.06 0.19 3.86
N VAL A 58 0.19 -1.06 3.39
CA VAL A 58 -0.93 -1.88 2.93
C VAL A 58 -0.92 -3.22 3.67
N PRO A 59 -2.03 -3.65 4.29
CA PRO A 59 -2.18 -5.01 4.81
C PRO A 59 -2.03 -6.04 3.67
N ARG A 60 -1.34 -7.16 3.93
CA ARG A 60 -1.17 -8.22 2.93
C ARG A 60 -2.47 -8.94 2.59
N ARG A 61 -3.37 -9.05 3.57
CA ARG A 61 -4.71 -9.59 3.33
C ARG A 61 -5.59 -8.49 2.74
N ALA A 62 -6.14 -8.73 1.56
CA ALA A 62 -7.11 -7.83 0.94
C ALA A 62 -8.38 -7.73 1.81
N VAL A 63 -8.56 -6.56 2.42
CA VAL A 63 -9.78 -6.16 3.13
C VAL A 63 -10.31 -4.86 2.58
N ALA A 64 -11.63 -4.71 2.54
CA ALA A 64 -12.26 -3.51 1.99
C ALA A 64 -12.30 -2.38 3.03
N ALA A 65 -12.35 -2.72 4.32
CA ALA A 65 -12.46 -1.76 5.41
C ALA A 65 -11.46 -2.04 6.53
N LEU A 66 -10.98 -0.98 7.19
CA LEU A 66 -10.09 -1.09 8.36
C LEU A 66 -10.72 -1.88 9.52
N ALA A 67 -12.04 -1.86 9.65
CA ALA A 67 -12.78 -2.61 10.67
C ALA A 67 -12.71 -4.14 10.47
N GLU A 68 -12.31 -4.60 9.28
CA GLU A 68 -12.15 -6.02 8.96
C GLU A 68 -10.75 -6.55 9.31
N LEU A 69 -9.83 -5.69 9.78
CA LEU A 69 -8.51 -6.11 10.23
C LEU A 69 -8.62 -6.95 11.50
N THR A 70 -7.82 -8.01 11.58
CA THR A 70 -7.55 -8.68 12.84
C THR A 70 -6.71 -7.77 13.74
N GLU A 71 -6.72 -8.02 15.05
CA GLU A 71 -5.91 -7.25 16.01
C GLU A 71 -4.42 -7.26 15.65
N ASP A 72 -3.91 -8.43 15.23
CA ASP A 72 -2.51 -8.58 14.80
C ASP A 72 -2.18 -7.77 13.55
N GLU A 73 -3.09 -7.74 12.57
CA GLU A 73 -2.90 -6.95 11.35
C GLU A 73 -2.99 -5.46 11.64
N HIS A 74 -3.89 -5.04 12.53
CA HIS A 74 -4.01 -3.66 12.97
C HIS A 74 -2.73 -3.19 13.68
N ALA A 75 -2.24 -3.98 14.63
CA ALA A 75 -1.00 -3.69 15.34
C ALA A 75 0.21 -3.64 14.40
N ALA A 76 0.31 -4.58 13.46
CA ALA A 76 1.36 -4.60 12.46
C ALA A 76 1.28 -3.39 11.52
N LEU A 77 0.07 -3.00 11.10
CA LEU A 77 -0.16 -1.84 10.23
C LEU A 77 0.37 -0.57 10.89
N TRP A 78 -0.06 -0.29 12.13
CA TRP A 78 0.38 0.92 12.83
C TRP A 78 1.85 0.90 13.23
N SER A 79 2.40 -0.28 13.55
CA SER A 79 3.84 -0.41 13.76
C SER A 79 4.60 -0.04 12.48
N THR A 80 4.19 -0.59 11.34
CA THR A 80 4.82 -0.32 10.04
C THR A 80 4.68 1.16 9.65
N VAL A 81 3.53 1.79 9.91
CA VAL A 81 3.34 3.23 9.69
C VAL A 81 4.33 4.05 10.53
N ARG A 82 4.48 3.73 11.82
CA ARG A 82 5.43 4.43 12.70
C ARG A 82 6.88 4.29 12.19
N ASP A 83 7.27 3.08 11.79
CA ASP A 83 8.61 2.81 11.27
C ASP A 83 8.84 3.53 9.93
N ALA A 84 7.82 3.59 9.06
CA ALA A 84 7.86 4.30 7.80
C ALA A 84 7.99 5.83 7.98
N VAL A 85 7.29 6.42 8.96
CA VAL A 85 7.45 7.83 9.31
C VAL A 85 8.88 8.11 9.75
N ALA A 86 9.43 7.32 10.68
CA ALA A 86 10.80 7.48 11.14
C ALA A 86 11.83 7.34 9.99
N ALA A 87 11.59 6.42 9.05
CA ALA A 87 12.43 6.25 7.87
C ALA A 87 12.38 7.48 6.93
N VAL A 88 11.19 8.03 6.67
CA VAL A 88 11.03 9.24 5.84
C VAL A 88 11.69 10.45 6.52
N GLU A 89 11.49 10.64 7.82
CA GLU A 89 12.13 11.72 8.58
C GLU A 89 13.67 11.62 8.51
N ALA A 90 14.22 10.43 8.73
CA ALA A 90 15.66 10.20 8.65
C ALA A 90 16.22 10.44 7.24
N ALA A 91 15.47 10.07 6.19
CA ALA A 91 15.91 10.20 4.81
C ALA A 91 15.86 11.65 4.29
N TYR A 92 14.85 12.43 4.71
CA TYR A 92 14.60 13.75 4.16
C TYR A 92 14.94 14.92 5.09
N SER A 93 15.19 14.67 6.39
CA SER A 93 15.42 15.73 7.41
C SER A 93 14.48 16.93 7.21
N PRO A 94 13.15 16.70 7.23
CA PRO A 94 12.16 17.72 6.91
C PRO A 94 12.09 18.86 7.93
#